data_AF-A0A1H4DZX8-F1
#
_entry.id   AF-A0A1H4DZX8-F1
#
_cell.length_a   1.000
_cell.length_b   1.000
_cell.length_c   1.000
_cell.angle_alpha   90.00
_cell.angle_beta   90.00
_cell.angle_gamma   90.00
#
_symmetry.space_group_name_H-M   'P 1'
#
loop_
_entity.id
_entity.type
_entity.pdbx_description
1 polymer ?
#
loop_
_entity_poly.entity_id
_entity_poly.type
_entity_poly.pdbx_seq_one_letter_code
_entity_poly.pdbx_strand_id
1 'polypeptide(L)'
;MYEVTLPSVIIPIQSPDGRLPALVDAIRSQWDYPIIIVDDGSGPENVRIFRALQRTGCTVLTHRVKKGVGEAIKTGVHHAQNHYPISIGYIIVATPLSATPEAIVQVADALESLPNTLVLEGSAKKGTGIKHHLLGWWHQLFTGYTWPETGIGILGVPAICGDTLLTQPCQPTGPSHRFYRHLSREGFPCVVLS
;
A
#
# COMPACT_ATOMS: atom_id res chain seq x y z
N MET A 1 -25.66 3.73 14.92
CA MET A 1 -24.33 4.20 14.45
C MET A 1 -23.72 3.06 13.67
N TYR A 2 -23.30 3.28 12.43
CA TYR A 2 -22.58 2.24 11.69
C TYR A 2 -21.16 2.17 12.27
N GLU A 3 -20.74 0.98 12.67
CA GLU A 3 -19.39 0.74 13.14
C GLU A 3 -18.47 0.77 11.90
N VAL A 4 -17.55 1.73 11.85
CA VAL A 4 -16.54 1.79 10.79
C VAL A 4 -15.65 0.56 10.90
N THR A 5 -15.19 0.03 9.77
CA THR A 5 -14.34 -1.18 9.75
C THR A 5 -12.87 -0.81 9.59
N LEU A 6 -11.98 -1.65 10.13
CA LEU A 6 -10.54 -1.54 9.88
C LEU A 6 -10.23 -1.61 8.38
N PRO A 7 -9.05 -1.09 7.96
CA PRO A 7 -8.72 -0.91 6.56
C PRO A 7 -8.65 -2.23 5.78
N SER A 8 -8.80 -2.17 4.46
CA SER A 8 -8.50 -3.33 3.61
C SER A 8 -7.00 -3.40 3.33
N VAL A 9 -6.40 -4.59 3.44
CA VAL A 9 -5.02 -4.83 3.01
C VAL A 9 -5.00 -5.08 1.51
N ILE A 10 -4.15 -4.35 0.78
CA ILE A 10 -3.98 -4.45 -0.67
C ILE A 10 -2.55 -4.86 -0.97
N ILE A 11 -2.38 -5.99 -1.65
CA ILE A 11 -1.08 -6.58 -1.97
C ILE A 11 -0.95 -6.67 -3.51
N PRO A 12 -0.31 -5.70 -4.17
CA PRO A 12 -0.02 -5.79 -5.60
C PRO A 12 1.12 -6.77 -5.87
N ILE A 13 0.93 -7.71 -6.80
CA ILE A 13 1.88 -8.78 -7.12
C ILE A 13 2.15 -8.79 -8.63
N GLN A 14 3.36 -8.41 -9.04
CA GLN A 14 3.79 -8.55 -10.44
C GLN A 14 4.36 -9.94 -10.74
N SER A 15 5.14 -10.48 -9.81
CA SER A 15 5.71 -11.82 -9.89
C SER A 15 5.60 -12.42 -8.50
N PRO A 16 4.77 -13.44 -8.30
CA PRO A 16 4.67 -14.08 -7.00
C PRO A 16 5.96 -14.84 -6.68
N ASP A 17 6.36 -14.76 -5.42
CA ASP A 17 7.42 -15.57 -4.82
C ASP A 17 6.76 -16.73 -4.07
N GLY A 18 7.43 -17.88 -3.97
CA GLY A 18 6.97 -19.03 -3.17
C GLY A 18 6.73 -18.70 -1.69
N ARG A 19 7.26 -17.58 -1.18
CA ARG A 19 7.02 -17.05 0.17
C ARG A 19 5.68 -16.32 0.35
N LEU A 20 5.02 -15.91 -0.74
CA LEU A 20 3.77 -15.14 -0.68
C LEU A 20 2.64 -15.84 0.11
N PRO A 21 2.39 -17.17 -0.04
CA PRO A 21 1.39 -17.87 0.76
C PRO A 21 1.69 -17.82 2.26
N ALA A 22 2.94 -18.06 2.66
CA ALA A 22 3.33 -18.02 4.06
C ALA A 22 3.17 -16.62 4.67
N LEU A 23 3.47 -15.56 3.90
CA LEU A 23 3.19 -14.19 4.30
C LEU A 23 1.69 -13.97 4.52
N VAL A 24 0.86 -14.37 3.56
CA VAL A 24 -0.59 -14.17 3.64
C VAL A 24 -1.21 -14.95 4.80
N ASP A 25 -0.74 -16.17 5.06
CA ASP A 25 -1.16 -16.96 6.22
C ASP A 25 -0.77 -16.28 7.54
N ALA A 26 0.45 -15.73 7.62
CA ALA A 26 0.90 -14.97 8.79
C ALA A 26 0.03 -13.72 9.00
N ILE A 27 -0.26 -12.96 7.94
CA ILE A 27 -1.16 -11.79 8.03
C ILE A 27 -2.54 -12.23 8.50
N ARG A 28 -3.13 -13.27 7.88
CA ARG A 28 -4.46 -13.76 8.21
C ARG A 28 -4.57 -14.24 9.66
N SER A 29 -3.50 -14.74 10.26
CA SER A 29 -3.50 -15.16 11.68
C SER A 29 -3.70 -14.01 12.68
N GLN A 30 -3.46 -12.76 12.26
CA GLN A 30 -3.61 -11.55 13.09
C GLN A 30 -4.60 -10.54 12.49
N TRP A 31 -5.20 -10.85 11.33
CA TRP A 31 -5.97 -9.90 10.53
C TRP A 31 -7.24 -10.53 9.96
N ASP A 32 -8.38 -10.16 10.54
CA ASP A 32 -9.70 -10.67 10.14
C ASP A 32 -10.37 -9.85 9.03
N TYR A 33 -9.80 -8.70 8.66
CA TYR A 33 -10.37 -7.79 7.67
C TYR A 33 -9.96 -8.18 6.24
N PRO A 34 -10.55 -7.56 5.20
CA PRO A 34 -10.29 -7.94 3.81
C PRO A 34 -8.82 -7.87 3.44
N ILE A 35 -8.36 -8.91 2.75
CA ILE A 35 -7.04 -8.95 2.09
C ILE A 35 -7.31 -9.12 0.59
N ILE A 36 -6.91 -8.12 -0.18
CA ILE A 36 -7.10 -8.02 -1.62
C ILE A 36 -5.73 -8.15 -2.28
N ILE A 37 -5.53 -9.25 -3.00
CA ILE A 37 -4.31 -9.53 -3.74
C ILE A 37 -4.59 -9.21 -5.21
N VAL A 38 -3.70 -8.44 -5.82
CA VAL A 38 -3.83 -8.05 -7.22
C VAL A 38 -2.68 -8.63 -8.03
N ASP A 39 -2.97 -9.72 -8.74
CA ASP A 39 -2.07 -10.32 -9.73
C ASP A 39 -1.98 -9.42 -10.97
N ASP A 40 -0.87 -8.70 -11.12
CA ASP A 40 -0.60 -7.78 -12.22
C ASP A 40 -0.06 -8.52 -13.46
N GLY A 41 -0.77 -9.56 -13.88
CA GLY A 41 -0.48 -10.31 -15.11
C GLY A 41 0.76 -11.19 -15.03
N SER A 42 0.92 -11.94 -13.93
CA SER A 42 2.09 -12.81 -13.70
C SER A 42 2.12 -14.10 -14.52
N GLY A 43 1.05 -14.44 -15.25
CA GLY A 43 1.03 -15.59 -16.18
C GLY A 43 0.39 -16.87 -15.63
N PRO A 44 0.06 -17.82 -16.53
CA PRO A 44 -0.70 -19.04 -16.19
C PRO A 44 0.03 -20.00 -15.24
N GLU A 45 1.36 -19.98 -15.22
CA GLU A 45 2.19 -20.78 -14.31
C GLU A 45 1.93 -20.47 -12.84
N ASN A 46 1.47 -19.25 -12.56
CA ASN A 46 1.21 -18.75 -11.21
C ASN A 46 -0.24 -18.96 -10.75
N VAL A 47 -1.13 -19.51 -11.59
CA VAL A 47 -2.55 -19.72 -11.23
C VAL A 47 -2.70 -20.57 -9.96
N ARG A 48 -1.79 -21.52 -9.73
CA ARG A 48 -1.83 -22.38 -8.53
C ARG A 48 -1.61 -21.59 -7.25
N ILE A 49 -0.67 -20.65 -7.23
CA ILE A 49 -0.38 -19.85 -6.04
C ILE A 49 -1.58 -18.97 -5.68
N PHE A 50 -2.18 -18.30 -6.67
CA PHE A 50 -3.34 -17.44 -6.44
C PHE A 50 -4.59 -18.22 -6.05
N ARG A 51 -4.83 -19.41 -6.61
CA ARG A 51 -5.91 -20.29 -6.14
C ARG A 51 -5.71 -20.75 -4.71
N ALA A 52 -4.47 -20.94 -4.24
CA ALA A 52 -4.22 -21.25 -2.84
C ALA A 52 -4.59 -20.05 -1.95
N LEU A 53 -4.19 -18.84 -2.34
CA LEU A 53 -4.52 -17.59 -1.64
C LEU A 53 -6.04 -17.33 -1.59
N GLN A 54 -6.80 -17.68 -2.62
CA GLN A 54 -8.27 -17.58 -2.55
C GLN A 54 -8.87 -18.49 -1.48
N ARG A 55 -8.27 -19.67 -1.25
CA ARG A 55 -8.74 -20.61 -0.22
C ARG A 55 -8.46 -20.15 1.21
N THR A 56 -7.54 -19.20 1.40
CA THR A 56 -7.26 -18.58 2.71
C THR A 56 -8.18 -17.39 3.00
N GLY A 57 -9.22 -17.20 2.18
CA GLY A 57 -10.21 -16.13 2.34
C GLY A 57 -9.80 -14.80 1.71
N CYS A 58 -8.70 -14.76 0.95
CA CYS A 58 -8.30 -13.54 0.24
C CYS A 58 -9.11 -13.35 -1.05
N THR A 59 -9.42 -12.10 -1.35
CA THR A 59 -9.88 -11.72 -2.69
C THR A 59 -8.69 -11.66 -3.62
N VAL A 60 -8.74 -12.37 -4.75
CA VAL A 60 -7.71 -12.26 -5.80
C VAL A 60 -8.31 -11.62 -7.05
N LEU A 61 -7.71 -10.51 -7.48
CA LEU A 61 -8.00 -9.81 -8.72
C LEU A 61 -6.84 -10.05 -9.69
N THR A 62 -7.14 -10.27 -10.97
CA THR A 62 -6.11 -10.59 -11.98
C THR A 62 -6.20 -9.66 -13.17
N HIS A 63 -5.09 -9.01 -13.50
CA HIS A 63 -4.91 -8.34 -14.78
C HIS A 63 -4.55 -9.35 -15.87
N ARG A 64 -5.17 -9.21 -17.05
CA ARG A 64 -4.87 -10.08 -18.20
C ARG A 64 -3.44 -9.88 -18.74
N VAL A 65 -2.90 -8.68 -18.57
CA VAL A 65 -1.55 -8.27 -18.97
C VAL A 65 -0.99 -7.36 -17.89
N LYS A 66 0.33 -7.29 -17.75
CA LYS A 66 0.99 -6.39 -16.81
C LYS A 66 0.60 -4.93 -17.07
N LYS A 67 0.05 -4.25 -16.05
CA LYS A 67 -0.32 -2.83 -16.09
C LYS A 67 0.58 -1.96 -15.21
N GLY A 68 1.38 -2.56 -14.34
CA GLY A 68 2.25 -1.88 -13.39
C GLY A 68 1.61 -1.80 -12.01
N VAL A 69 2.48 -1.71 -10.99
CA VAL A 69 2.10 -1.75 -9.57
C VAL A 69 1.10 -0.63 -9.20
N GLY A 70 1.20 0.55 -9.83
CA GLY A 70 0.26 1.64 -9.57
C GLY A 70 -1.18 1.30 -9.98
N GLU A 71 -1.35 0.69 -11.17
CA GLU A 71 -2.66 0.26 -11.65
C GLU A 71 -3.19 -0.94 -10.84
N ALA A 72 -2.29 -1.81 -10.36
CA ALA A 72 -2.65 -2.89 -9.45
C ALA A 72 -3.18 -2.34 -8.10
N ILE A 73 -2.53 -1.33 -7.52
CA ILE A 73 -3.01 -0.66 -6.30
C ILE A 73 -4.39 -0.06 -6.52
N LYS A 74 -4.57 0.71 -7.60
CA LYS A 74 -5.88 1.30 -7.93
C LYS A 74 -6.97 0.26 -8.09
N THR A 75 -6.65 -0.86 -8.73
CA THR A 75 -7.59 -1.97 -8.89
C THR A 75 -8.02 -2.53 -7.53
N GLY A 76 -7.07 -2.69 -6.59
CA GLY A 76 -7.37 -3.09 -5.23
C GLY A 76 -8.20 -2.06 -4.46
N VAL A 77 -7.85 -0.77 -4.55
CA VAL A 77 -8.57 0.33 -3.87
C VAL A 77 -9.99 0.45 -4.41
N HIS A 78 -10.15 0.43 -5.73
CA HIS A 78 -11.47 0.49 -6.37
C HIS A 78 -12.34 -0.70 -5.95
N HIS A 79 -11.78 -1.90 -5.88
CA HIS A 79 -12.51 -3.06 -5.37
C HIS A 79 -12.91 -2.84 -3.90
N ALA A 80 -12.00 -2.36 -3.06
CA ALA A 80 -12.26 -2.09 -1.65
C ALA A 80 -13.38 -1.05 -1.45
N GLN A 81 -13.37 0.06 -2.18
CA GLN A 81 -14.42 1.09 -2.12
C GLN A 81 -15.81 0.52 -2.45
N ASN A 82 -15.90 -0.36 -3.45
CA ASN A 82 -17.17 -0.92 -3.89
C ASN A 82 -17.73 -1.99 -2.95
N HIS A 83 -16.88 -2.73 -2.22
CA HIS A 83 -17.29 -3.87 -1.39
C HIS A 83 -17.24 -3.58 0.12
N TYR A 84 -16.41 -2.63 0.54
CA TYR A 84 -16.18 -2.27 1.94
C TYR A 84 -16.28 -0.74 2.14
N PRO A 85 -17.44 -0.12 1.84
CA PRO A 85 -17.59 1.34 1.78
C PRO A 85 -17.48 2.06 3.13
N ILE A 86 -17.55 1.33 4.25
CA ILE A 86 -17.46 1.86 5.62
C ILE A 86 -16.05 1.68 6.23
N SER A 87 -15.07 1.32 5.41
CA SER A 87 -13.65 1.19 5.81
C SER A 87 -13.03 2.53 6.18
N ILE A 88 -12.19 2.56 7.21
CA ILE A 88 -11.39 3.75 7.56
C ILE A 88 -10.27 4.04 6.56
N GLY A 89 -9.89 3.07 5.72
CA GLY A 89 -8.88 3.28 4.69
C GLY A 89 -8.37 2.00 4.03
N TYR A 90 -7.11 2.07 3.58
CA TYR A 90 -6.44 1.03 2.83
C TYR A 90 -5.00 0.90 3.33
N ILE A 91 -4.53 -0.34 3.50
CA ILE A 91 -3.13 -0.65 3.79
C ILE A 91 -2.52 -1.24 2.53
N ILE A 92 -1.63 -0.51 1.88
CA ILE A 92 -0.95 -0.94 0.67
C ILE A 92 0.40 -1.54 1.07
N VAL A 93 0.55 -2.84 0.82
CA VAL A 93 1.81 -3.57 1.07
C VAL A 93 2.67 -3.48 -0.19
N ALA A 94 3.47 -2.42 -0.29
CA ALA A 94 4.26 -2.12 -1.49
C ALA A 94 5.44 -3.08 -1.68
N THR A 95 5.98 -3.61 -0.57
CA THR A 95 7.06 -4.61 -0.58
C THR A 95 6.66 -5.84 0.25
N PRO A 96 5.86 -6.77 -0.33
CA PRO A 96 5.30 -7.89 0.43
C PRO A 96 6.36 -8.74 1.15
N LEU A 97 7.51 -8.96 0.52
CA LEU A 97 8.57 -9.81 1.06
C LEU A 97 9.24 -9.26 2.34
N SER A 98 9.10 -7.98 2.64
CA SER A 98 9.60 -7.34 3.85
C SER A 98 8.50 -6.96 4.84
N ALA A 99 7.23 -7.16 4.49
CA ALA A 99 6.12 -6.82 5.36
C ALA A 99 5.96 -7.86 6.48
N THR A 100 5.56 -7.39 7.66
CA THR A 100 5.18 -8.26 8.77
C THR A 100 3.73 -7.97 9.20
N PRO A 101 3.02 -8.94 9.79
CA PRO A 101 1.68 -8.71 10.35
C PRO A 101 1.67 -7.57 11.37
N GLU A 102 2.70 -7.47 12.20
CA GLU A 102 2.81 -6.44 13.23
C GLU A 102 2.88 -5.04 12.63
N ALA A 103 3.64 -4.87 11.53
CA ALA A 103 3.72 -3.60 10.81
C ALA A 103 2.36 -3.21 10.17
N ILE A 104 1.59 -4.19 9.68
CA ILE A 104 0.23 -3.95 9.17
C ILE A 104 -0.69 -3.47 10.29
N VAL A 105 -0.65 -4.12 11.46
CA VAL A 105 -1.44 -3.72 12.64
C VAL A 105 -1.05 -2.32 13.10
N GLN A 106 0.25 -2.01 13.21
CA GLN A 106 0.71 -0.67 13.57
C GLN A 106 0.22 0.43 12.61
N VAL A 107 0.21 0.15 11.30
CA VAL A 107 -0.33 1.07 10.31
C VAL A 107 -1.85 1.22 10.46
N ALA A 108 -2.57 0.15 10.78
CA ALA A 108 -4.00 0.19 11.04
C ALA A 108 -4.34 1.06 12.26
N ASP A 109 -3.67 0.83 13.39
CA ASP A 109 -3.86 1.58 14.63
C ASP A 109 -3.58 3.08 14.42
N ALA A 110 -2.55 3.40 13.61
CA ALA A 110 -2.23 4.77 13.25
C ALA A 110 -3.31 5.41 12.36
N LEU A 111 -3.89 4.66 11.40
CA LEU A 111 -5.00 5.14 10.58
C LEU A 111 -6.27 5.37 11.42
N GLU A 112 -6.55 4.51 12.39
CA GLU A 112 -7.68 4.66 13.30
C GLU A 112 -7.51 5.90 14.20
N SER A 113 -6.30 6.09 14.73
CA SER A 113 -5.96 7.24 15.59
C SER A 113 -5.88 8.56 14.82
N LEU A 114 -5.55 8.51 13.53
CA LEU A 114 -5.31 9.67 12.67
C LEU A 114 -6.07 9.54 11.33
N PRO A 115 -7.40 9.64 11.32
CA PRO A 115 -8.26 9.24 10.19
C PRO A 115 -8.12 10.07 8.91
N ASN A 116 -7.32 11.14 8.91
CA ASN A 116 -7.04 11.99 7.74
C ASN A 116 -5.54 12.08 7.41
N THR A 117 -4.74 11.18 7.98
CA THR A 117 -3.28 11.21 7.88
C THR A 117 -2.76 10.00 7.14
N LEU A 118 -1.86 10.23 6.18
CA LEU A 118 -1.10 9.16 5.54
C LEU A 118 -0.10 8.56 6.52
N VAL A 119 -0.03 7.25 6.56
CA VAL A 119 0.90 6.53 7.44
C VAL A 119 1.93 5.82 6.57
N LEU A 120 3.20 6.13 6.77
CA LEU A 120 4.29 5.47 6.07
C LEU A 120 5.05 4.57 7.04
N GLU A 121 5.20 3.30 6.69
CA GLU A 121 6.03 2.36 7.43
C GLU A 121 7.18 1.91 6.51
N GLY A 122 8.38 1.82 7.09
CA GLY A 122 9.59 1.38 6.41
C GLY A 122 10.82 2.19 6.82
N SER A 123 11.94 1.93 6.15
CA SER A 123 13.25 2.49 6.51
C SER A 123 13.44 3.96 6.10
N ALA A 124 12.71 4.89 6.72
CA ALA A 124 12.95 6.31 6.55
C ALA A 124 14.11 6.80 7.43
N LYS A 125 14.91 7.73 6.92
CA LYS A 125 15.88 8.49 7.74
C LYS A 125 15.40 9.91 7.89
N LYS A 126 15.37 10.43 9.13
CA LYS A 126 15.06 11.84 9.36
C LYS A 126 16.12 12.69 8.66
N GLY A 127 15.70 13.58 7.77
CA GLY A 127 16.61 14.44 7.02
C GLY A 127 17.33 15.39 7.96
N THR A 128 18.66 15.34 8.01
CA THR A 128 19.48 16.41 8.59
C THR A 128 19.38 17.59 7.62
N GLY A 129 18.79 18.72 8.01
CA GLY A 129 18.40 19.85 7.14
C GLY A 129 19.51 20.60 6.38
N ILE A 130 20.55 19.92 5.88
CA ILE A 130 21.62 20.49 5.07
C ILE A 130 21.16 20.50 3.61
N LYS A 131 20.85 21.70 3.12
CA LYS A 131 20.37 21.99 1.77
C LYS A 131 21.47 21.76 0.74
N HIS A 132 21.41 20.67 -0.03
CA HIS A 132 22.27 20.47 -1.20
C HIS A 132 21.52 20.84 -2.49
N HIS A 133 21.74 22.07 -2.97
CA HIS A 133 21.04 22.71 -4.09
C HIS A 133 21.72 22.54 -5.45
N LEU A 134 22.29 21.39 -5.84
CA LEU A 134 23.03 21.37 -7.13
C LEU A 134 22.86 20.18 -8.09
N LEU A 135 22.19 19.07 -7.77
CA LEU A 135 21.93 18.07 -8.82
C LEU A 135 20.81 17.09 -8.42
N GLY A 136 19.76 17.00 -9.24
CA GLY A 136 18.83 15.85 -9.33
C GLY A 136 17.94 15.46 -8.14
N TRP A 137 18.17 15.94 -6.92
CA TRP A 137 17.60 15.33 -5.70
C TRP A 137 16.67 16.28 -4.91
N TRP A 138 15.56 16.70 -5.52
CA TRP A 138 14.56 17.58 -4.88
C TRP A 138 13.54 16.85 -3.98
N HIS A 139 13.85 15.62 -3.52
CA HIS A 139 12.94 14.72 -2.81
C HIS A 139 12.67 15.11 -1.34
N GLN A 140 13.36 16.12 -0.81
CA GLN A 140 13.49 16.35 0.64
C GLN A 140 12.54 17.37 1.29
N LEU A 141 11.62 18.02 0.58
CA LEU A 141 11.01 19.25 1.13
C LEU A 141 9.62 19.11 1.77
N PHE A 142 9.01 17.92 1.86
CA PHE A 142 7.60 17.84 2.29
C PHE A 142 7.33 16.95 3.51
N THR A 143 8.15 15.93 3.79
CA THR A 143 7.97 15.05 4.97
C THR A 143 8.99 15.27 6.07
N GLY A 144 10.12 15.93 5.78
CA GLY A 144 11.29 15.97 6.67
C GLY A 144 12.09 14.66 6.73
N TYR A 145 11.78 13.68 5.86
CA TYR A 145 12.45 12.39 5.80
C TYR A 145 13.09 12.15 4.42
N THR A 146 14.28 11.55 4.41
CA THR A 146 14.86 10.89 3.25
C THR A 146 14.49 9.43 3.24
N TRP A 147 14.17 8.93 2.05
CA TRP A 147 13.87 7.54 1.83
C TRP A 147 14.98 6.94 0.97
N PRO A 148 15.57 5.80 1.34
CA PRO A 148 16.44 5.04 0.45
C PRO A 148 15.65 4.59 -0.79
N GLU A 149 16.35 4.30 -1.89
CA GLU A 149 15.73 3.82 -3.14
C GLU A 149 14.90 2.53 -2.94
N THR A 150 15.15 1.80 -1.85
CA THR A 150 14.39 0.61 -1.44
C THR A 150 12.95 0.90 -1.00
N GLY A 151 12.56 2.17 -0.88
CA GLY A 151 11.16 2.59 -0.85
C GLY A 151 10.39 2.31 0.45
N ILE A 152 9.18 2.83 0.51
CA ILE A 152 8.19 2.61 1.58
C ILE A 152 7.81 1.13 1.63
N GLY A 153 7.77 0.56 2.84
CA GLY A 153 7.42 -0.84 3.08
C GLY A 153 5.91 -1.05 2.93
N ILE A 154 5.18 -0.36 3.81
CA ILE A 154 3.72 -0.35 3.90
C ILE A 154 3.22 1.10 3.91
N LEU A 155 2.09 1.34 3.26
CA LEU A 155 1.42 2.63 3.21
C LEU A 155 -0.01 2.52 3.73
N GLY A 156 -0.34 3.25 4.78
CA GLY A 156 -1.71 3.52 5.20
C GLY A 156 -2.28 4.74 4.46
N VAL A 157 -3.40 4.53 3.76
CA VAL A 157 -4.15 5.56 3.04
C VAL A 157 -5.53 5.70 3.66
N PRO A 158 -5.87 6.86 4.25
CA PRO A 158 -7.23 7.16 4.70
C PRO A 158 -8.27 7.01 3.58
N ALA A 159 -9.49 6.60 3.94
CA ALA A 159 -10.58 6.43 2.96
C ALA A 159 -10.85 7.71 2.16
N ILE A 160 -10.74 8.89 2.79
CA ILE A 160 -10.91 10.21 2.15
C ILE A 160 -9.93 10.45 0.98
N CYS A 161 -8.78 9.78 0.97
CA CYS A 161 -7.79 9.89 -0.10
C CYS A 161 -8.05 8.93 -1.28
N GLY A 162 -9.04 8.05 -1.18
CA GLY A 162 -9.30 6.98 -2.17
C GLY A 162 -9.54 7.51 -3.58
N ASP A 163 -10.44 8.49 -3.73
CA ASP A 163 -10.78 9.04 -5.04
C ASP A 163 -9.61 9.81 -5.67
N THR A 164 -8.88 10.57 -4.85
CA THR A 164 -7.64 11.23 -5.27
C THR A 164 -6.61 10.21 -5.73
N LEU A 165 -6.49 9.07 -5.04
CA LEU A 165 -5.59 7.98 -5.42
C LEU A 165 -5.95 7.40 -6.80
N LEU A 166 -7.24 7.17 -7.05
CA LEU A 166 -7.72 6.58 -8.32
C LEU A 166 -7.49 7.48 -9.54
N THR A 167 -7.53 8.80 -9.35
CA THR A 167 -7.38 9.78 -10.44
C THR A 167 -5.92 10.08 -10.81
N GLN A 168 -4.95 9.69 -10.00
CA GLN A 168 -3.53 9.95 -10.30
C GLN A 168 -3.04 9.17 -11.53
N PRO A 169 -2.27 9.77 -12.45
CA PRO A 169 -1.66 9.03 -13.54
C PRO A 169 -0.67 7.98 -12.99
N CYS A 170 -0.86 6.72 -13.35
CA CYS A 170 0.04 5.66 -12.92
C CYS A 170 1.37 5.72 -13.68
N GLN A 171 2.45 5.52 -12.94
CA GLN A 171 3.78 5.33 -13.50
C GLN A 171 4.10 3.82 -13.53
N PRO A 172 4.91 3.35 -14.50
CA PRO A 172 5.21 1.92 -14.64
C PRO A 172 5.87 1.27 -13.41
N THR A 173 6.51 2.07 -12.55
CA THR A 173 7.34 1.62 -11.42
C THR A 173 6.62 1.58 -10.07
N GLY A 174 5.28 1.70 -10.04
CA GLY A 174 4.50 1.61 -8.80
C GLY A 174 4.20 2.95 -8.14
N PRO A 175 3.75 2.97 -6.86
CA PRO A 175 3.54 4.20 -6.12
C PRO A 175 4.91 4.83 -5.88
N SER A 176 5.37 5.59 -6.86
CA SER A 176 6.63 6.32 -6.77
C SER A 176 6.55 7.39 -5.68
N HIS A 177 7.70 7.92 -5.26
CA HIS A 177 7.79 9.17 -4.48
C HIS A 177 6.83 10.28 -4.95
N ARG A 178 6.44 10.31 -6.24
CA ARG A 178 5.50 11.30 -6.79
C ARG A 178 4.07 11.13 -6.28
N PHE A 179 3.62 9.90 -6.04
CA PHE A 179 2.28 9.63 -5.53
C PHE A 179 2.08 10.26 -4.15
N TYR A 180 2.98 9.93 -3.22
CA TYR A 180 2.99 10.50 -1.87
C TYR A 180 3.18 12.01 -1.88
N ARG A 181 4.06 12.50 -2.76
CA ARG A 181 4.28 13.94 -2.94
C ARG A 181 3.02 14.64 -3.43
N HIS A 182 2.21 14.00 -4.26
CA HIS A 182 0.95 14.59 -4.70
C HIS A 182 -0.03 14.66 -3.53
N LEU A 183 -0.29 13.57 -2.82
CA LEU A 183 -1.21 13.61 -1.67
C LEU A 183 -0.74 14.59 -0.58
N SER A 184 0.56 14.67 -0.31
CA SER A 184 1.12 15.67 0.59
C SER A 184 0.93 17.11 0.08
N ARG A 185 1.01 17.34 -1.24
CA ARG A 185 0.73 18.65 -1.87
C ARG A 185 -0.74 19.04 -1.82
N GLU A 186 -1.64 18.06 -1.87
CA GLU A 186 -3.08 18.25 -1.65
C GLU A 186 -3.40 18.57 -0.17
N GLY A 187 -2.39 18.61 0.71
CA GLY A 187 -2.52 19.05 2.10
C GLY A 187 -2.79 17.94 3.09
N PHE A 188 -2.76 16.66 2.67
CA PHE A 188 -2.92 15.55 3.60
C PHE A 188 -1.67 15.41 4.49
N PRO A 189 -1.82 15.43 5.83
CA PRO A 189 -0.71 15.21 6.74
C PRO A 189 -0.15 13.80 6.57
N CYS A 190 1.12 13.63 6.92
CA CYS A 190 1.84 12.38 6.77
C CYS A 190 2.67 12.12 8.03
N VAL A 191 2.58 10.89 8.54
CA VAL A 191 3.41 10.39 9.64
C VAL A 191 4.23 9.19 9.18
N VAL A 192 5.38 8.99 9.82
CA VAL A 192 6.27 7.88 9.55
C VAL A 192 6.39 7.04 10.82
N LEU A 193 6.11 5.75 10.71
CA LEU A 193 6.34 4.75 11.75
C LEU A 193 7.77 4.21 11.60
N SER A 194 8.44 4.00 12.73
CA SER A 194 9.84 3.59 12.83
C SER A 194 9.99 2.27 13.57
#